data_AF-A0A968QXD6-F1
#
_entry.id   AF-A0A968QXD6-F1
#
_cell.length_a   1.000
_cell.length_b   1.000
_cell.length_c   1.000
_cell.angle_alpha   90.00
_cell.angle_beta   90.00
_cell.angle_gamma   90.00
#
_symmetry.space_group_name_H-M   'P 1'
#
loop_
_entity.id
_entity.type
_entity.pdbx_description
1 polymer ?
#
loop_
_entity_poly.entity_id
_entity_poly.type
_entity_poly.pdbx_seq_one_letter_code
_entity_poly.pdbx_strand_id
1 'polypeptide(L)'
;MVIGESNTPRTTWAIGKFTSHDERLVHFVKPSYFTYDILQTADMANEGDRRVFYLSFGLDNDCYQDYAELLIPRAIGYSAKLLDYFFRGEIDLVLEDSGYVIKNLSDEMMNGTFGLYYDNSEGKRTLLVSGELQLQKKSCSDPITFNIPANAKEPGTYILVFKGTMGAEKDDAVAGKVIKMENTCCWCPETRKSCWWCIRMLMIRRSCFRRAIL
;
A
#
# COMPACT_ATOMS: atom_id res chain seq x y z
N MET A 1 -15.18 -39.71 6.49
CA MET A 1 -15.12 -40.78 5.47
C MET A 1 -16.41 -40.63 4.69
N VAL A 2 -16.46 -40.43 3.35
CA VAL A 2 -17.79 -40.40 2.69
C VAL A 2 -18.29 -41.83 2.68
N ILE A 3 -18.78 -42.17 3.85
CA ILE A 3 -19.61 -43.27 4.22
C ILE A 3 -20.91 -42.90 3.53
N GLY A 4 -21.21 -43.58 2.43
CA GLY A 4 -22.63 -43.82 2.16
C GLY A 4 -23.22 -44.51 3.38
N GLU A 5 -24.53 -44.51 3.56
CA GLU A 5 -25.28 -45.13 4.68
C GLU A 5 -24.71 -46.48 5.25
N SER A 6 -23.85 -47.18 4.49
CA SER A 6 -23.08 -48.41 4.73
C SER A 6 -21.68 -48.35 5.42
N ASN A 7 -21.22 -47.25 6.01
CA ASN A 7 -19.91 -47.14 6.75
C ASN A 7 -18.61 -47.53 6.01
N THR A 8 -18.48 -47.28 4.69
CA THR A 8 -17.27 -47.60 3.89
C THR A 8 -16.61 -46.37 3.23
N PRO A 9 -15.28 -46.36 3.01
CA PRO A 9 -14.56 -45.26 2.37
C PRO A 9 -14.93 -45.14 0.89
N ARG A 10 -15.57 -44.03 0.49
CA ARG A 10 -15.88 -43.80 -0.93
C ARG A 10 -14.71 -43.27 -1.73
N THR A 11 -14.46 -43.95 -2.84
CA THR A 11 -13.84 -43.41 -4.05
C THR A 11 -14.82 -42.46 -4.74
N THR A 12 -14.90 -41.21 -4.30
CA THR A 12 -15.60 -40.16 -5.06
C THR A 12 -14.65 -39.54 -6.08
N TRP A 13 -15.14 -39.30 -7.29
CA TRP A 13 -14.43 -38.58 -8.34
C TRP A 13 -14.94 -37.14 -8.43
N ALA A 14 -14.07 -36.21 -8.80
CA ALA A 14 -14.43 -34.82 -9.07
C ALA A 14 -14.10 -34.49 -10.52
N ILE A 15 -14.81 -33.51 -11.07
CA ILE A 15 -14.47 -32.93 -12.36
C ILE A 15 -13.40 -31.88 -12.09
N GLY A 16 -12.26 -31.99 -12.77
CA GLY A 16 -11.22 -30.97 -12.75
C GLY A 16 -11.37 -29.99 -13.92
N LYS A 17 -10.80 -28.80 -13.77
CA LYS A 17 -10.73 -27.80 -14.83
C LYS A 17 -9.28 -27.40 -15.08
N PHE A 18 -8.89 -27.47 -16.35
CA PHE A 18 -7.65 -26.86 -16.83
C PHE A 18 -7.93 -25.43 -17.27
N THR A 19 -7.14 -24.50 -16.77
CA THR A 19 -7.22 -23.09 -17.16
C THR A 19 -6.09 -22.77 -18.15
N SER A 20 -6.24 -21.73 -18.97
CA SER A 20 -5.28 -21.37 -20.04
C SER A 20 -3.88 -20.97 -19.55
N HIS A 21 -3.63 -20.96 -18.24
CA HIS A 21 -2.39 -20.51 -17.59
C HIS A 21 -1.67 -21.65 -16.83
N ASP A 22 -1.84 -22.91 -17.27
CA ASP A 22 -1.26 -24.12 -16.64
C ASP A 22 -1.71 -24.39 -15.19
N GLU A 23 -2.67 -23.61 -14.71
CA GLU A 23 -3.30 -23.79 -13.41
C GLU A 23 -4.40 -24.84 -13.50
N ARG A 24 -4.28 -25.85 -12.63
CA ARG A 24 -5.21 -26.97 -12.55
C ARG A 24 -6.04 -26.87 -11.27
N LEU A 25 -7.35 -26.80 -11.43
CA LEU A 25 -8.30 -27.07 -10.37
C LEU A 25 -8.61 -28.56 -10.40
N VAL A 26 -8.17 -29.31 -9.38
CA VAL A 26 -8.37 -30.76 -9.32
C VAL A 26 -9.83 -31.08 -8.99
N HIS A 27 -10.42 -30.31 -8.07
CA HIS A 27 -11.80 -30.41 -7.64
C HIS A 27 -12.58 -29.15 -8.04
N PHE A 28 -12.96 -29.04 -9.31
CA PHE A 28 -13.78 -27.91 -9.77
C PHE A 28 -15.24 -28.05 -9.32
N VAL A 29 -15.81 -29.25 -9.50
CA VAL A 29 -17.17 -29.58 -9.06
C VAL A 29 -17.29 -31.08 -8.80
N LYS A 30 -18.14 -31.44 -7.83
CA LYS A 30 -18.39 -32.82 -7.47
C LYS A 30 -19.82 -33.23 -7.85
N PRO A 31 -20.01 -34.37 -8.52
CA PRO A 31 -21.32 -34.95 -8.69
C PRO A 31 -21.86 -35.38 -7.31
N SER A 32 -23.05 -34.89 -6.99
CA SER A 32 -23.85 -35.30 -5.83
C SER A 32 -24.87 -36.36 -6.26
N TYR A 33 -25.73 -36.78 -5.33
CA TYR A 33 -26.72 -37.82 -5.57
C TYR A 33 -27.74 -37.44 -6.65
N PHE A 34 -28.38 -38.48 -7.19
CA PHE A 34 -29.55 -38.32 -8.03
C PHE A 34 -30.65 -37.61 -7.25
N THR A 35 -30.95 -36.38 -7.64
CA THR A 35 -32.11 -35.65 -7.13
C THR A 35 -33.28 -35.98 -8.04
N TYR A 36 -34.43 -36.31 -7.45
CA TYR A 36 -35.67 -36.42 -8.21
C TYR A 36 -36.25 -35.02 -8.39
N ASP A 37 -36.60 -34.67 -9.61
CA ASP A 37 -37.47 -33.54 -9.86
C ASP A 37 -38.83 -34.07 -10.33
N ILE A 38 -39.90 -33.53 -9.77
CA ILE A 38 -41.25 -33.84 -10.23
C ILE A 38 -41.52 -32.84 -11.34
N LEU A 39 -41.19 -33.22 -12.58
CA LEU A 39 -41.65 -32.45 -13.74
C LEU A 39 -43.18 -32.54 -13.79
N GLN A 40 -43.85 -31.54 -13.25
CA GLN A 40 -45.29 -31.36 -13.42
C GLN A 40 -45.54 -30.78 -14.81
N THR A 41 -45.30 -31.58 -15.86
CA THR A 41 -45.76 -31.20 -17.20
C THR A 41 -47.28 -31.37 -17.24
N ALA A 42 -47.98 -30.35 -17.73
CA ALA A 42 -49.45 -30.27 -17.76
C ALA A 42 -50.15 -31.36 -18.60
N ASP A 43 -49.39 -32.28 -19.22
CA ASP A 43 -49.87 -33.35 -20.08
C ASP A 43 -49.93 -34.73 -19.39
N MET A 44 -49.72 -34.79 -18.07
CA MET A 44 -49.74 -36.02 -17.26
C MET A 44 -51.15 -36.52 -16.92
N ALA A 45 -52.07 -36.53 -17.89
CA ALA A 45 -53.40 -37.12 -17.70
C ALA A 45 -53.44 -38.64 -17.98
N ASN A 46 -52.44 -39.22 -18.67
CA ASN A 46 -52.59 -40.58 -19.22
C ASN A 46 -51.35 -41.49 -19.26
N GLU A 47 -50.26 -41.23 -18.56
CA GLU A 47 -49.19 -42.25 -18.43
C GLU A 47 -48.36 -42.02 -17.16
N GLY A 48 -48.11 -43.11 -16.42
CA GLY A 48 -47.75 -43.12 -15.01
C GLY A 48 -46.49 -42.35 -14.59
N ASP A 49 -46.28 -42.30 -13.27
CA ASP A 49 -45.18 -41.67 -12.52
C ASP A 49 -43.81 -41.71 -13.24
N ARG A 50 -43.52 -40.69 -14.06
CA ARG A 50 -42.22 -40.51 -14.73
C ARG A 50 -41.28 -39.70 -13.83
N ARG A 51 -40.72 -40.34 -12.80
CA ARG A 51 -39.61 -39.77 -12.03
C ARG A 51 -38.37 -39.65 -12.91
N VAL A 52 -37.93 -38.43 -13.18
CA VAL A 52 -36.66 -38.18 -13.86
C VAL A 52 -35.59 -37.92 -12.81
N PHE A 53 -34.54 -38.73 -12.83
CA PHE A 53 -33.38 -38.56 -11.97
C PHE A 53 -32.34 -37.73 -12.70
N TYR A 54 -31.94 -36.61 -12.09
CA TYR A 54 -30.85 -35.79 -12.62
C TYR A 54 -29.63 -35.91 -11.71
N LEU A 55 -28.46 -36.00 -12.34
CA LEU A 55 -27.19 -35.89 -11.62
C LEU A 55 -27.04 -34.44 -11.17
N SER A 56 -27.07 -34.21 -9.85
CA SER A 56 -26.83 -32.89 -9.29
C SER A 56 -25.32 -32.65 -9.12
N PHE A 57 -24.89 -31.40 -9.24
CA PHE A 57 -23.49 -30.99 -9.05
C PHE A 57 -23.40 -30.03 -7.87
N GLY A 58 -22.39 -30.22 -7.03
CA GLY A 58 -22.17 -29.41 -5.83
C GLY A 58 -20.69 -29.19 -5.53
N LEU A 59 -20.43 -28.32 -4.55
CA LEU A 59 -19.10 -28.05 -4.04
C LEU A 59 -18.94 -28.77 -2.69
N ASP A 60 -17.79 -29.41 -2.48
CA ASP A 60 -17.42 -29.99 -1.20
C ASP A 60 -16.17 -29.31 -0.62
N ASN A 61 -15.71 -29.78 0.54
CA ASN A 61 -14.56 -29.18 1.22
C ASN A 61 -13.29 -29.21 0.36
N ASP A 62 -13.08 -30.27 -0.43
CA ASP A 62 -11.92 -30.38 -1.32
C ASP A 62 -12.01 -29.36 -2.46
N CYS A 63 -13.22 -29.14 -3.02
CA CYS A 63 -13.47 -28.03 -3.94
C CYS A 63 -13.13 -26.69 -3.30
N TYR A 64 -13.68 -26.39 -2.12
CA TYR A 64 -13.44 -25.11 -1.44
C TYR A 64 -11.98 -24.88 -1.12
N GLN A 65 -11.24 -25.92 -0.76
CA GLN A 65 -9.81 -25.84 -0.51
C GLN A 65 -9.05 -25.47 -1.79
N ASP A 66 -9.27 -26.19 -2.90
CA ASP A 66 -8.64 -25.90 -4.19
C ASP A 66 -8.94 -24.46 -4.66
N TYR A 67 -10.18 -23.98 -4.47
CA TYR A 67 -10.54 -22.59 -4.78
C TYR A 67 -9.82 -21.59 -3.86
N ALA A 68 -9.76 -21.86 -2.55
CA ALA A 68 -9.12 -20.98 -1.59
C ALA A 68 -7.62 -20.83 -1.89
N GLU A 69 -6.94 -21.93 -2.21
CA GLU A 69 -5.52 -21.94 -2.56
C GLU A 69 -5.20 -21.06 -3.78
N LEU A 70 -6.11 -20.93 -4.74
CA LEU A 70 -5.91 -20.09 -5.92
C LEU A 70 -6.46 -18.67 -5.78
N LEU A 71 -7.66 -18.51 -5.22
CA LEU A 71 -8.36 -17.23 -5.18
C LEU A 71 -7.84 -16.30 -4.09
N ILE A 72 -7.43 -16.82 -2.94
CA ILE A 72 -6.93 -15.98 -1.85
C ILE A 72 -5.63 -15.26 -2.25
N PRO A 73 -4.59 -15.94 -2.78
CA PRO A 73 -3.39 -15.25 -3.21
C PRO A 73 -3.64 -14.21 -4.30
N ARG A 74 -4.58 -14.45 -5.21
CA ARG A 74 -4.96 -13.48 -6.24
C ARG A 74 -5.68 -12.28 -5.69
N ALA A 75 -6.63 -12.49 -4.77
CA ALA A 75 -7.33 -11.42 -4.10
C ALA A 75 -6.32 -10.51 -3.36
N ILE A 76 -5.38 -11.11 -2.63
CA ILE A 76 -4.28 -10.38 -1.97
C ILE A 76 -3.45 -9.62 -3.01
N GLY A 77 -3.07 -10.26 -4.12
CA GLY A 77 -2.29 -9.63 -5.18
C GLY A 77 -2.99 -8.44 -5.86
N TYR A 78 -4.30 -8.53 -6.09
CA TYR A 78 -5.09 -7.41 -6.60
C TYR A 78 -5.21 -6.27 -5.59
N SER A 79 -5.43 -6.59 -4.31
CA SER A 79 -5.45 -5.59 -3.24
C SER A 79 -4.10 -4.87 -3.08
N ALA A 80 -2.98 -5.61 -3.16
CA ALA A 80 -1.65 -5.02 -3.09
C ALA A 80 -1.42 -4.02 -4.24
N LYS A 81 -1.71 -4.42 -5.48
CA LYS A 81 -1.58 -3.52 -6.65
C LYS A 81 -2.48 -2.29 -6.56
N LEU A 82 -3.68 -2.42 -5.99
CA LEU A 82 -4.58 -1.29 -5.79
C LEU A 82 -3.98 -0.28 -4.80
N LEU A 83 -3.39 -0.76 -3.70
CA LEU A 83 -2.71 0.11 -2.72
C LEU A 83 -1.47 0.78 -3.34
N ASP A 84 -0.65 0.03 -4.05
CA ASP A 84 0.52 0.58 -4.76
C ASP A 84 0.09 1.69 -5.73
N TYR A 85 -1.04 1.49 -6.41
CA TYR A 85 -1.58 2.49 -7.32
C TYR A 85 -2.09 3.74 -6.60
N PHE A 86 -2.80 3.64 -5.47
CA PHE A 86 -3.24 4.81 -4.70
C PHE A 86 -2.07 5.61 -4.09
N PHE A 87 -0.99 4.94 -3.71
CA PHE A 87 0.19 5.56 -3.10
C PHE A 87 1.38 5.71 -4.06
N ARG A 88 1.16 5.60 -5.37
CA ARG A 88 2.21 5.73 -6.39
C ARG A 88 2.81 7.13 -6.51
N GLY A 89 2.16 8.13 -5.92
CA GLY A 89 2.61 9.52 -5.94
C GLY A 89 3.83 9.70 -5.05
N GLU A 90 4.99 9.93 -5.65
CA GLU A 90 6.23 10.22 -4.94
C GLU A 90 6.54 11.72 -4.98
N ILE A 91 6.64 12.34 -3.80
CA ILE A 91 6.93 13.76 -3.63
C ILE A 91 8.08 13.95 -2.64
N ASP A 92 8.93 14.94 -2.88
CA ASP A 92 10.04 15.27 -1.99
C ASP A 92 10.17 16.77 -1.74
N LEU A 93 10.81 17.12 -0.62
CA LEU A 93 11.18 18.50 -0.30
C LEU A 93 12.69 18.57 -0.14
N VAL A 94 13.35 19.31 -1.03
CA VAL A 94 14.81 19.42 -1.06
C VAL A 94 15.21 20.89 -0.88
N LEU A 95 16.30 21.13 -0.17
CA LEU A 95 16.92 22.45 -0.11
C LEU A 95 17.88 22.61 -1.30
N GLU A 96 17.62 23.60 -2.16
CA GLU A 96 18.54 24.03 -3.21
C GLU A 96 19.09 25.43 -2.91
N ASP A 97 20.00 25.94 -3.75
CA ASP A 97 20.69 27.22 -3.54
C ASP A 97 19.72 28.42 -3.41
N SER A 98 18.54 28.32 -4.02
CA SER A 98 17.51 29.36 -4.07
C SER A 98 16.41 29.22 -3.00
N GLY A 99 16.41 28.13 -2.22
CA GLY A 99 15.39 27.87 -1.21
C GLY A 99 14.90 26.42 -1.19
N TYR A 100 13.80 26.18 -0.47
CA TYR A 100 13.17 24.86 -0.43
C TYR A 100 12.34 24.63 -1.69
N VAL A 101 12.53 23.49 -2.34
CA VAL A 101 11.86 23.15 -3.60
C VAL A 101 11.15 21.82 -3.46
N ILE A 102 9.91 21.75 -3.94
CA ILE A 102 9.13 20.52 -3.98
C ILE A 102 9.44 19.80 -5.29
N LYS A 103 9.83 18.52 -5.20
CA LYS A 103 10.13 17.67 -6.35
C LYS A 103 9.04 16.63 -6.53
N ASN A 104 8.48 16.55 -7.73
CA ASN A 104 7.69 15.41 -8.15
C ASN A 104 8.65 14.35 -8.67
N LEU A 105 8.72 13.19 -8.02
CA LEU A 105 9.54 12.06 -8.46
C LEU A 105 8.76 11.07 -9.33
N SER A 106 7.43 11.22 -9.37
CA SER A 106 6.56 10.35 -10.14
C SER A 106 6.70 10.59 -11.65
N ASP A 107 6.30 9.58 -12.42
CA ASP A 107 6.23 9.62 -13.89
C ASP A 107 4.95 10.30 -14.43
N GLU A 108 4.12 10.85 -13.54
CA GLU A 108 2.84 11.49 -13.87
C GLU A 108 2.88 12.99 -13.53
N MET A 109 2.04 13.76 -14.21
CA MET A 109 1.79 15.17 -13.86
C MET A 109 0.97 15.22 -12.57
N MET A 110 1.35 16.12 -11.65
CA MET A 110 0.63 16.40 -10.42
C MET A 110 0.06 17.81 -10.47
N ASN A 111 -1.25 17.97 -10.24
CA ASN A 111 -1.88 19.27 -10.14
C ASN A 111 -2.88 19.28 -8.97
N GLY A 112 -2.66 20.15 -8.01
CA GLY A 112 -3.49 20.23 -6.81
C GLY A 112 -2.94 21.17 -5.76
N THR A 113 -3.16 20.83 -4.50
CA THR A 113 -2.69 21.60 -3.34
C THR A 113 -1.69 20.80 -2.54
N PHE A 114 -0.66 21.49 -2.02
CA PHE A 114 0.25 20.94 -1.05
C PHE A 114 0.04 21.58 0.32
N GLY A 115 0.37 20.84 1.37
CA GLY A 115 0.46 21.32 2.73
C GLY A 115 1.70 20.75 3.39
N LEU A 116 2.51 21.63 3.97
CA LEU A 116 3.63 21.27 4.80
C LEU A 116 3.19 21.36 6.27
N TYR A 117 3.35 20.27 7.00
CA TYR A 117 2.96 20.15 8.40
C TYR A 117 4.19 19.85 9.26
N TYR A 118 4.09 20.17 10.54
CA TYR A 118 5.03 19.73 11.57
C TYR A 118 4.26 19.33 12.83
N ASP A 119 4.89 18.54 13.70
CA ASP A 119 4.32 18.18 14.99
C ASP A 119 4.86 19.15 16.06
N ASN A 120 3.95 19.82 16.77
CA ASN A 120 4.30 20.74 17.84
C ASN A 120 4.77 19.99 19.10
N SER A 121 5.30 20.69 20.10
CA SER A 121 5.75 20.12 21.39
C SER A 121 4.68 19.30 22.14
N GLU A 122 3.39 19.53 21.85
CA GLU A 122 2.25 18.81 22.42
C GLU A 122 1.89 17.54 21.61
N GLY A 123 2.59 17.27 20.51
CA GLY A 123 2.34 16.16 19.59
C GLY A 123 1.16 16.38 18.63
N LYS A 124 0.68 17.61 18.49
CA LYS A 124 -0.39 17.98 17.56
C LYS A 124 0.19 18.44 16.22
N ARG A 125 -0.33 17.86 15.13
CA ARG A 125 0.01 18.24 13.76
C ARG A 125 -0.53 19.63 13.43
N THR A 126 0.37 20.53 13.04
CA THR A 126 0.06 21.93 12.71
C THR A 126 0.50 22.23 11.28
N LEU A 127 -0.35 22.93 10.52
CA LEU A 127 -0.02 23.39 9.17
C LEU A 127 0.99 24.54 9.24
N LEU A 128 2.07 24.44 8.47
CA LEU A 128 3.10 25.46 8.36
C LEU A 128 2.87 26.36 7.14
N VAL A 129 2.69 25.75 5.98
CA VAL A 129 2.43 26.44 4.71
C VAL A 129 1.61 25.55 3.81
N SER A 130 0.76 26.16 2.99
CA SER A 130 0.02 25.48 1.92
C SER A 130 0.00 26.34 0.67
N GLY A 131 -0.11 25.71 -0.48
CA GLY A 131 -0.24 26.41 -1.76
C GLY A 131 -0.75 25.50 -2.87
N GLU A 132 -1.04 26.09 -4.01
CA GLU A 132 -1.29 25.34 -5.24
C GLU A 132 0.03 24.89 -5.87
N LEU A 133 0.00 23.72 -6.48
CA LEU A 133 1.18 23.09 -7.06
C LEU A 133 0.80 22.41 -8.37
N GLN A 134 1.48 22.84 -9.44
CA GLN A 134 1.39 22.23 -10.76
C GLN A 134 2.79 21.77 -11.17
N LEU A 135 3.02 20.47 -11.12
CA LEU A 135 4.31 19.86 -11.47
C LEU A 135 4.14 18.92 -12.64
N GLN A 136 5.04 19.06 -13.61
CA GLN A 136 5.21 18.07 -14.66
C GLN A 136 5.84 16.81 -14.07
N LYS A 137 5.87 15.73 -14.87
CA LYS A 137 6.59 14.51 -14.51
C LYS A 137 8.05 14.84 -14.19
N LYS A 138 8.60 14.26 -13.12
CA LYS A 138 10.02 14.42 -12.74
C LYS A 138 10.52 15.88 -12.68
N SER A 139 9.64 16.83 -12.34
CA SER A 139 9.97 18.26 -12.29
C SER A 139 9.96 18.84 -10.87
N CYS A 140 10.45 20.07 -10.76
CA CYS A 140 10.58 20.80 -9.50
C CYS A 140 9.66 22.04 -9.50
N SER A 141 9.21 22.46 -8.32
CA SER A 141 8.43 23.68 -8.11
C SER A 141 9.31 24.93 -8.09
N ASP A 142 8.67 26.08 -8.07
CA ASP A 142 9.34 27.30 -7.63
C ASP A 142 9.74 27.19 -6.14
N PRO A 143 10.78 27.93 -5.70
CA PRO A 143 11.20 27.92 -4.31
C PRO A 143 10.09 28.40 -3.37
N ILE A 144 9.79 27.59 -2.36
CA ILE A 144 8.89 27.93 -1.27
C ILE A 144 9.68 28.51 -0.10
N THR A 145 9.10 29.51 0.56
CA THR A 145 9.66 30.11 1.77
C THR A 145 8.71 29.89 2.94
N PHE A 146 9.28 29.51 4.08
CA PHE A 146 8.53 29.35 5.33
C PHE A 146 9.46 29.60 6.52
N ASN A 147 8.87 29.98 7.65
CA ASN A 147 9.62 30.22 8.87
C ASN A 147 9.75 28.91 9.66
N ILE A 148 10.95 28.61 10.14
CA ILE A 148 11.20 27.41 10.95
C ILE A 148 10.47 27.55 12.30
N PRO A 149 9.55 26.65 12.65
CA PRO A 149 8.81 26.74 13.90
C PRO A 149 9.71 26.41 15.10
N ALA A 150 9.72 27.28 16.11
CA ALA A 150 10.52 27.10 17.33
C ALA A 150 9.93 26.04 18.29
N ASN A 151 8.64 25.73 18.15
CA ASN A 151 7.87 24.81 18.97
C ASN A 151 7.74 23.40 18.36
N ALA A 152 8.61 23.03 17.41
CA ALA A 152 8.62 21.68 16.83
C ALA A 152 9.08 20.64 17.87
N LYS A 153 8.37 19.51 17.95
CA LYS A 153 8.74 18.38 18.82
C LYS A 153 10.11 17.80 18.45
N GLU A 154 10.33 17.62 17.16
CA GLU A 154 11.61 17.21 16.58
C GLU A 154 12.04 18.27 15.56
N PRO A 155 13.09 19.07 15.85
CA PRO A 155 13.54 20.09 14.93
C PRO A 155 14.04 19.46 13.63
N GLY A 156 13.55 19.96 12.49
CA GLY A 156 13.91 19.45 11.16
C GLY A 156 13.00 18.34 10.62
N THR A 157 12.05 17.83 11.41
CA THR A 157 11.06 16.86 10.93
C THR A 157 9.82 17.58 10.39
N TYR A 158 9.51 17.35 9.12
CA TYR A 158 8.35 17.91 8.44
C TYR A 158 7.55 16.83 7.70
N ILE A 159 6.28 17.09 7.44
CA ILE A 159 5.37 16.20 6.74
C ILE A 159 4.81 16.95 5.55
N LEU A 160 5.23 16.58 4.35
CA LEU A 160 4.69 17.11 3.11
C LEU A 160 3.51 16.24 2.70
N VAL A 161 2.38 16.89 2.38
CA VAL A 161 1.16 16.24 1.90
C VAL A 161 0.71 16.95 0.64
N PHE A 162 0.40 16.19 -0.40
CA PHE A 162 -0.19 16.65 -1.64
C PHE A 162 -1.58 16.02 -1.81
N LYS A 163 -2.52 16.81 -2.33
CA LYS A 163 -3.89 16.39 -2.67
C LYS A 163 -4.32 17.03 -3.97
N GLY A 164 -4.80 16.23 -4.92
CA GLY A 164 -5.41 16.74 -6.15
C GLY A 164 -5.45 15.70 -7.26
N THR A 165 -5.15 16.12 -8.47
CA THR A 165 -5.14 15.29 -9.67
C THR A 165 -3.75 14.72 -9.94
N MET A 166 -3.70 13.47 -10.39
CA MET A 166 -2.47 12.83 -10.85
C MET A 166 -2.75 11.97 -12.09
N GLY A 167 -2.09 12.30 -13.19
CA GLY A 167 -2.32 11.63 -14.47
C GLY A 167 -3.78 11.77 -14.94
N ALA A 168 -4.46 10.62 -15.12
CA ALA A 168 -5.85 10.57 -15.57
C ALA A 168 -6.88 10.63 -14.43
N GLU A 169 -6.42 10.60 -13.17
CA GLU A 169 -7.30 10.60 -12.00
C GLU A 169 -7.70 12.02 -11.63
N LYS A 170 -9.01 12.23 -11.51
CA LYS A 170 -9.56 13.53 -11.14
C LYS A 170 -9.71 13.61 -9.62
N ASP A 171 -9.08 14.63 -9.04
CA ASP A 171 -9.30 15.23 -7.72
C ASP A 171 -9.02 14.41 -6.44
N ASP A 172 -8.74 13.10 -6.50
CA ASP A 172 -8.57 12.24 -5.31
C ASP A 172 -7.17 11.65 -5.09
N ALA A 173 -6.16 12.05 -5.88
CA ALA A 173 -4.79 11.59 -5.67
C ALA A 173 -4.18 12.21 -4.41
N VAL A 174 -3.60 11.38 -3.56
CA VAL A 174 -2.92 11.79 -2.32
C VAL A 174 -1.50 11.25 -2.30
N ALA A 175 -0.53 12.14 -2.09
CA ALA A 175 0.86 11.77 -1.88
C ALA A 175 1.37 12.39 -0.58
N GLY A 176 2.27 11.71 0.12
CA GLY A 176 2.83 12.25 1.35
C GLY A 176 4.18 11.67 1.70
N LYS A 177 5.05 12.51 2.27
CA LYS A 177 6.38 12.12 2.70
C LYS A 177 6.74 12.80 4.00
N VAL A 178 7.27 12.03 4.95
CA VAL A 178 7.93 12.57 6.14
C VAL A 178 9.38 12.85 5.76
N ILE A 179 9.78 14.11 5.87
CA ILE A 179 11.13 14.58 5.55
C ILE A 179 11.84 14.92 6.86
N LYS A 180 13.06 14.42 7.01
CA LYS A 180 13.99 14.87 8.05
C LYS A 180 15.06 15.71 7.39
N MET A 181 15.00 17.01 7.61
CA MET A 181 16.04 17.94 7.23
C MET A 181 17.16 17.82 8.26
N GLU A 182 18.32 17.32 7.85
CA GLU A 182 19.51 17.42 8.69
C GLU A 182 19.93 18.90 8.74
N ASN A 183 19.48 19.60 9.79
CA ASN A 183 19.97 20.94 10.11
C ASN A 183 21.41 20.85 10.62
N THR A 184 22.37 20.45 9.79
CA THR A 184 23.78 20.63 10.14
C THR A 184 24.22 22.03 9.80
N CYS A 185 23.86 22.96 10.66
CA CYS A 185 24.89 23.85 11.16
C CYS A 185 24.57 24.22 12.60
N CYS A 186 25.22 23.55 13.55
CA CYS A 186 25.67 24.25 14.75
C CYS A 186 26.58 25.37 14.24
N TRP A 187 26.00 26.53 14.00
CA TRP A 187 26.73 27.71 13.57
C TRP A 187 27.65 28.11 14.73
N CYS A 188 28.93 27.74 14.63
CA CYS A 188 29.96 28.19 15.56
C CYS A 188 30.31 29.63 15.17
N PRO A 189 29.99 30.65 15.99
CA PRO A 189 30.21 32.06 15.64
C PRO A 189 31.68 32.39 15.39
N GLU A 190 32.59 31.55 15.89
CA GLU A 190 34.00 31.86 16.04
C GLU A 190 34.86 31.34 14.88
N THR A 191 34.39 30.37 14.08
CA THR A 191 35.25 29.68 13.11
C THR A 191 34.84 29.76 11.64
N ARG A 192 33.69 30.37 11.27
CA ARG A 192 33.19 30.52 9.87
C ARG A 192 33.51 29.32 8.94
N LYS A 193 33.37 28.09 9.44
CA LYS A 193 33.58 26.86 8.66
C LYS A 193 32.50 25.85 8.99
N SER A 194 32.01 25.18 7.95
CA SER A 194 31.03 24.09 8.03
C SER A 194 31.59 22.91 8.83
N CYS A 195 30.75 22.37 9.70
CA CYS A 195 31.13 21.60 10.89
C CYS A 195 31.50 20.12 10.63
N TRP A 196 32.18 19.79 9.53
CA TRP A 196 32.74 18.44 9.35
C TRP A 196 34.00 18.21 10.20
N TRP A 197 34.68 19.29 10.60
CA TRP A 197 35.88 19.21 11.43
C TRP A 197 35.59 19.07 12.94
N CYS A 198 34.43 19.49 13.43
CA CYS A 198 34.16 19.52 14.88
C CYS A 198 33.82 18.13 15.45
N ILE A 199 33.14 17.28 14.68
CA ILE A 199 32.86 15.89 15.09
C ILE A 199 34.15 15.06 15.15
N ARG A 200 35.11 15.32 14.25
CA ARG A 200 36.40 14.61 14.24
C ARG A 200 37.36 15.08 15.33
N MET A 201 37.19 16.31 15.86
CA MET A 201 38.04 16.85 16.92
C MET A 201 37.57 16.48 18.34
N LEU A 202 36.29 16.15 18.54
CA LEU A 202 35.76 15.79 19.86
C LEU A 202 36.15 14.38 20.34
N MET A 203 36.59 13.49 19.45
CA MET A 203 37.11 12.17 19.85
C MET A 203 38.61 12.14 20.17
N ILE A 204 39.39 13.16 19.80
CA ILE A 204 40.85 13.15 19.99
C ILE A 204 41.28 13.91 21.27
N ARG A 205 40.41 14.74 21.87
CA ARG A 205 40.76 15.57 23.05
C ARG A 205 40.36 14.98 24.42
N ARG A 206 40.26 13.66 24.57
CA ARG A 206 40.17 13.03 25.91
C ARG A 206 41.53 12.71 26.57
N SER A 207 42.66 12.95 25.89
CA SER A 207 43.99 12.61 26.42
C SER A 207 44.83 13.76 26.99
N CYS A 208 44.43 15.04 26.86
CA CYS A 208 45.27 16.18 27.26
C CYS A 208 44.71 17.05 28.41
N PHE A 209 43.74 16.58 29.19
CA PHE A 209 43.22 17.32 30.37
C PHE A 209 43.71 16.72 31.71
N ARG A 210 45.03 16.47 31.81
CA ARG A 210 45.74 16.20 33.07
C ARG A 210 47.17 16.75 33.01
N ARG A 211 47.32 18.07 33.08
CA ARG A 211 48.54 18.76 33.57
C ARG A 211 48.33 20.27 33.52
N ALA A 212 47.61 20.78 34.52
CA ALA A 212 47.56 22.20 34.84
C ALA A 212 47.08 22.38 36.29
N ILE A 213 47.75 21.71 37.24
CA ILE A 213 47.78 22.08 38.66
C ILE A 213 49.17 21.69 39.15
N LEU A 214 50.08 22.67 39.13
CA LEU A 214 51.26 22.92 39.99
C LEU A 214 52.17 23.92 39.26
#